data_AF-A0A7V4YZW1-F1
#
_entry.id   AF-A0A7V4YZW1-F1
#
_cell.length_a   1.000
_cell.length_b   1.000
_cell.length_c   1.000
_cell.angle_alpha   90.00
_cell.angle_beta   90.00
_cell.angle_gamma   90.00
#
_symmetry.space_group_name_H-M   'P 1'
#
loop_
_entity.id
_entity.type
_entity.pdbx_description
1 polymer ?
#
loop_
_entity_poly.entity_id
_entity_poly.type
_entity_poly.pdbx_seq_one_letter_code
_entity_poly.pdbx_strand_id
1 'polypeptide(L)'
;MQIEFQAIFADSNWYFPARIFSVTISTKTENMNQILKIYLRTFLFSLALIGIIPPIAEFCFFGTLPSARGILFDIVLVAVIAFVLTIAHVWGVWNAVRASGRSGEMPDFEARQTLEINVGKTPTQIFEQLRNALQPLKWQLLAFDKATGLIKCETSPMMSNGETVTISVEPVAEKQSKVRVVSEPIHLINLAFFNLYALDFGKNRRNINLVERIVNA
;
A
#
# COMPACT_ATOMS: atom_id res chain seq x y z
N MET A 1 -19.68 -1.80 -16.20
CA MET A 1 -20.18 -1.33 -17.50
C MET A 1 -19.19 -0.30 -18.01
N GLN A 2 -18.53 -0.60 -19.11
CA GLN A 2 -17.49 0.22 -19.74
C GLN A 2 -18.20 1.10 -20.77
N ILE A 3 -18.03 2.42 -20.71
CA ILE A 3 -18.52 3.32 -21.75
C ILE A 3 -17.30 4.07 -22.27
N GLU A 4 -16.88 3.73 -23.48
CA GLU A 4 -15.87 4.46 -24.22
C GLU A 4 -16.54 5.59 -25.00
N PHE A 5 -16.10 6.83 -24.75
CA PHE A 5 -16.44 7.95 -25.62
C PHE A 5 -15.22 8.29 -26.46
N GLN A 6 -15.28 8.02 -27.76
CA GLN A 6 -14.36 8.57 -28.74
C GLN A 6 -14.91 9.91 -29.24
N ALA A 7 -14.34 11.01 -28.80
CA ALA A 7 -14.56 12.32 -29.41
C ALA A 7 -13.42 12.60 -30.39
N ILE A 8 -13.69 12.43 -31.69
CA ILE A 8 -12.78 12.83 -32.77
C ILE A 8 -13.14 14.27 -33.13
N PHE A 9 -12.32 15.23 -32.69
CA PHE A 9 -12.39 16.60 -33.20
C PHE A 9 -11.51 16.67 -34.45
N ALA A 10 -12.15 16.60 -35.61
CA ALA A 10 -11.52 16.92 -36.88
C ALA A 10 -11.77 18.41 -37.17
N ASP A 11 -10.83 19.27 -36.80
CA ASP A 11 -10.75 20.59 -37.42
C ASP A 11 -9.67 20.56 -38.48
N SER A 12 -10.09 20.85 -39.70
CA SER A 12 -9.27 20.80 -40.90
C SER A 12 -8.23 21.92 -40.89
N ASN A 13 -6.98 21.52 -41.07
CA ASN A 13 -5.75 22.31 -41.23
C ASN A 13 -4.96 22.50 -39.93
N TRP A 14 -3.66 22.29 -40.07
CA TRP A 14 -2.57 22.34 -39.08
C TRP A 14 -2.19 21.00 -38.44
N TYR A 15 -1.01 20.53 -38.85
CA TYR A 15 -0.29 19.37 -38.32
C TYR A 15 -0.10 19.46 -36.80
N PHE A 16 -0.84 18.64 -36.05
CA PHE A 16 -0.46 18.23 -34.70
C PHE A 16 -0.66 16.70 -34.59
N PRO A 17 0.24 15.98 -33.90
CA PRO A 17 0.02 14.56 -33.64
C PRO A 17 -1.26 14.40 -32.83
N ALA A 18 -2.19 13.58 -33.32
CA ALA A 18 -3.41 13.21 -32.61
C ALA A 18 -3.05 12.71 -31.21
N ARG A 19 -3.28 13.52 -30.18
CA ARG A 19 -3.17 13.07 -28.80
C ARG A 19 -4.44 12.30 -28.48
N ILE A 20 -4.33 10.98 -28.50
CA ILE A 20 -5.35 10.09 -27.96
C ILE A 20 -5.34 10.31 -26.43
N PHE A 21 -6.33 11.05 -25.93
CA PHE A 21 -6.60 11.14 -24.51
C PHE A 21 -7.57 10.02 -24.14
N SER A 22 -7.04 8.88 -23.71
CA SER A 22 -7.85 7.87 -23.04
C SER A 22 -8.11 8.33 -21.60
N VAL A 23 -9.26 8.96 -21.36
CA VAL A 23 -9.71 9.24 -19.99
C VAL A 23 -10.39 7.97 -19.47
N THR A 24 -9.66 7.17 -18.70
CA THR A 24 -10.24 6.01 -18.00
C THR A 24 -10.93 6.52 -16.74
N ILE A 25 -12.26 6.65 -16.77
CA ILE A 25 -13.06 6.88 -15.56
C ILE A 25 -13.47 5.52 -14.99
N SER A 26 -12.59 4.92 -14.17
CA SER A 26 -13.00 3.88 -13.21
C SER A 26 -12.95 4.48 -11.82
N THR A 27 -14.07 4.98 -11.28
CA THR A 27 -13.93 5.83 -10.08
C THR A 27 -14.95 5.64 -8.96
N LYS A 28 -15.98 4.79 -9.06
CA LYS A 28 -16.91 4.63 -7.92
C LYS A 28 -17.21 3.19 -7.52
N THR A 29 -17.58 2.33 -8.44
CA THR A 29 -18.00 0.95 -8.11
C THR A 29 -16.81 0.08 -7.70
N GLU A 30 -15.67 0.22 -8.38
CA GLU A 30 -14.45 -0.52 -8.04
C GLU A 30 -13.92 -0.12 -6.67
N ASN A 31 -13.93 1.17 -6.35
CA ASN A 31 -13.49 1.70 -5.06
C ASN A 31 -14.42 1.32 -3.90
N MET A 32 -15.73 1.31 -4.15
CA MET A 32 -16.69 0.82 -3.15
C MET A 32 -16.49 -0.68 -2.90
N ASN A 33 -16.19 -1.46 -3.95
CA ASN A 33 -15.85 -2.88 -3.81
C ASN A 33 -14.55 -3.07 -3.03
N GLN A 34 -13.53 -2.24 -3.27
CA GLN A 34 -12.27 -2.25 -2.53
C GLN A 34 -12.47 -1.96 -1.03
N ILE A 35 -13.19 -0.89 -0.70
CA ILE A 35 -13.49 -0.51 0.70
C ILE A 35 -14.31 -1.61 1.38
N LEU A 36 -15.31 -2.17 0.69
CA LEU A 36 -16.14 -3.26 1.22
C LEU A 36 -15.31 -4.52 1.50
N LYS A 37 -14.39 -4.89 0.61
CA LYS A 37 -13.50 -6.03 0.83
C LYS A 37 -12.56 -5.80 2.01
N ILE A 38 -12.01 -4.59 2.18
CA ILE A 38 -11.20 -4.22 3.36
C ILE A 38 -12.03 -4.34 4.63
N TYR A 39 -13.25 -3.81 4.62
CA TYR A 39 -14.18 -3.94 5.75
C TYR A 39 -14.44 -5.41 6.08
N LEU A 40 -14.79 -6.23 5.08
CA LEU A 40 -15.09 -7.64 5.29
C LEU A 40 -13.89 -8.42 5.85
N ARG A 41 -12.68 -8.17 5.33
CA ARG A 41 -11.45 -8.79 5.86
C ARG A 41 -11.19 -8.39 7.31
N THR A 42 -11.33 -7.10 7.62
CA THR A 42 -11.14 -6.58 8.97
C THR A 42 -12.19 -7.10 9.94
N PHE A 43 -13.43 -7.21 9.48
CA PHE A 43 -14.55 -7.79 10.21
C PHE A 43 -14.31 -9.26 10.53
N LEU A 44 -13.99 -10.09 9.53
CA LEU A 44 -13.72 -11.52 9.74
C LEU A 44 -12.53 -11.75 10.67
N PHE A 45 -11.48 -10.95 10.56
CA PHE A 45 -10.35 -11.03 11.48
C PHE A 45 -10.75 -10.67 12.91
N SER A 46 -11.43 -9.53 13.09
CA SER A 46 -11.86 -9.07 14.40
C SER A 46 -12.87 -10.05 15.02
N LEU A 47 -13.73 -10.66 14.20
CA LEU A 47 -14.67 -11.71 14.61
C LEU A 47 -13.92 -12.95 15.11
N ALA A 48 -12.89 -13.40 14.39
CA ALA A 48 -12.06 -14.51 14.84
C ALA A 48 -11.37 -14.20 16.18
N LEU A 49 -10.76 -13.01 16.28
CA LEU A 49 -9.96 -12.60 17.44
C LEU A 49 -10.79 -12.34 18.71
N ILE A 50 -11.96 -11.73 18.57
CA ILE A 50 -12.77 -11.25 19.70
C ILE A 50 -14.03 -12.10 19.88
N GLY A 51 -14.70 -12.46 18.79
CA GLY A 51 -16.01 -13.13 18.84
C GLY A 51 -15.96 -14.65 18.83
N ILE A 52 -14.83 -15.27 18.47
CA ILE A 52 -14.71 -16.75 18.35
C ILE A 52 -13.66 -17.30 19.31
N ILE A 53 -12.41 -16.80 19.26
CA ILE A 53 -11.32 -17.33 20.08
C ILE A 53 -11.59 -17.19 21.59
N PRO A 54 -11.99 -16.01 22.12
CA PRO A 54 -12.19 -15.86 23.55
C PRO A 54 -13.35 -16.72 24.10
N PRO A 55 -14.53 -16.79 23.46
CA PRO A 55 -15.59 -17.69 23.92
C PRO A 55 -15.23 -19.18 23.88
N ILE A 56 -14.47 -19.62 22.86
CA ILE A 56 -13.96 -21.00 22.81
C ILE A 56 -12.95 -21.25 23.94
N ALA A 57 -12.03 -20.33 24.17
CA ALA A 57 -11.07 -20.44 25.26
C ALA A 57 -11.78 -20.49 26.62
N GLU A 58 -12.75 -19.62 26.85
CA GLU A 58 -13.54 -19.60 28.08
C GLU A 58 -14.25 -20.94 28.32
N PHE A 59 -14.87 -21.50 27.28
CA PHE A 59 -15.46 -22.83 27.35
C PHE A 59 -14.43 -23.93 27.65
N CYS A 60 -13.27 -23.92 26.98
CA CYS A 60 -12.23 -24.93 27.19
C CYS A 60 -11.58 -24.88 28.59
N PHE A 61 -11.42 -23.69 29.18
CA PHE A 61 -10.74 -23.52 30.47
C PHE A 61 -11.70 -23.53 31.67
N PHE A 62 -12.94 -23.04 31.50
CA PHE A 62 -13.89 -22.84 32.60
C PHE A 62 -15.21 -23.63 32.45
N GLY A 63 -15.43 -24.27 31.29
CA GLY A 63 -16.65 -25.07 31.05
C GLY A 63 -17.93 -24.23 30.92
N THR A 64 -17.82 -22.91 30.80
CA THR A 64 -18.95 -21.99 30.68
C THR A 64 -19.32 -21.79 29.21
N LEU A 65 -20.60 -21.93 28.89
CA LEU A 65 -21.11 -21.58 27.57
C LEU A 65 -21.42 -20.07 27.53
N PRO A 66 -21.00 -19.36 26.47
CA PRO A 66 -21.31 -17.95 26.31
C PRO A 66 -22.83 -17.76 26.16
N SER A 67 -23.36 -16.73 26.82
CA SER A 67 -24.78 -16.39 26.70
C SER A 67 -25.08 -15.79 25.32
N ALA A 68 -26.29 -16.01 24.79
CA ALA A 68 -26.72 -15.44 23.52
C ALA A 68 -26.62 -13.89 23.48
N ARG A 69 -26.83 -13.23 24.63
CA ARG A 69 -26.65 -11.78 24.76
C ARG A 69 -25.17 -11.37 24.68
N GLY A 70 -24.28 -12.16 25.27
CA GLY A 70 -22.82 -11.95 25.16
C GLY A 70 -22.33 -12.09 23.72
N ILE A 71 -22.75 -13.16 23.03
CA ILE A 71 -22.41 -13.37 21.61
C ILE A 71 -22.90 -12.20 20.75
N LEU A 72 -24.13 -11.72 20.96
CA LEU A 72 -24.66 -10.59 20.22
C LEU A 72 -23.87 -9.30 20.48
N PHE A 73 -23.48 -9.06 21.74
CA PHE A 73 -22.64 -7.92 22.11
C PHE A 73 -21.28 -7.99 21.41
N ASP A 74 -20.62 -9.15 21.39
CA ASP A 74 -19.32 -9.33 20.74
C ASP A 74 -19.39 -9.10 19.23
N ILE A 75 -20.44 -9.61 18.56
CA ILE A 75 -20.65 -9.36 17.12
C ILE A 75 -20.82 -7.86 16.82
N VAL A 76 -21.60 -7.15 17.64
CA VAL A 76 -21.78 -5.70 17.48
C VAL A 76 -20.47 -4.95 17.72
N LEU A 77 -19.73 -5.31 18.77
CA LEU A 77 -18.43 -4.72 19.08
C LEU A 77 -17.43 -4.94 17.94
N VAL A 78 -17.37 -6.16 17.39
CA VAL A 78 -16.55 -6.51 16.23
C VAL A 78 -16.92 -5.67 15.00
N ALA A 79 -18.22 -5.48 14.73
CA ALA A 79 -18.68 -4.65 13.62
C ALA A 79 -18.22 -3.20 13.76
N VAL A 80 -18.32 -2.63 14.97
CA VAL A 80 -17.88 -1.27 15.28
C VAL A 80 -16.36 -1.12 15.12
N ILE A 81 -15.58 -2.04 15.68
CA ILE A 81 -14.11 -2.03 15.56
C ILE A 81 -13.70 -2.12 14.10
N ALA A 82 -14.27 -3.06 13.34
CA ALA A 82 -13.96 -3.22 11.92
C ALA A 82 -14.30 -1.97 11.10
N PHE A 83 -15.40 -1.30 11.43
CA PHE A 83 -15.79 -0.05 10.78
C PHE A 83 -14.78 1.07 11.06
N VAL A 84 -14.40 1.28 12.33
CA VAL A 84 -13.41 2.29 12.75
C VAL A 84 -12.06 2.04 12.09
N LEU A 85 -11.59 0.79 12.07
CA LEU A 85 -10.32 0.41 11.44
C LEU A 85 -10.36 0.63 9.91
N THR A 86 -11.48 0.33 9.26
CA THR A 86 -11.65 0.58 7.82
C THR A 86 -11.57 2.07 7.51
N ILE A 87 -12.24 2.92 8.29
CA ILE A 87 -12.16 4.39 8.14
C ILE A 87 -10.72 4.85 8.32
N ALA A 88 -10.03 4.39 9.37
CA ALA A 88 -8.65 4.77 9.64
C ALA A 88 -7.71 4.37 8.50
N HIS A 89 -7.89 3.18 7.91
CA HIS A 89 -7.13 2.72 6.75
C HIS A 89 -7.36 3.60 5.52
N VAL A 90 -8.61 3.80 5.13
CA VAL A 90 -8.98 4.64 3.98
C VAL A 90 -8.41 6.04 4.14
N TRP A 91 -8.56 6.64 5.33
CA TRP A 91 -8.02 7.96 5.64
C TRP A 91 -6.49 8.00 5.57
N GLY A 92 -5.81 6.98 6.10
CA GLY A 92 -4.35 6.87 6.05
C GLY A 92 -3.80 6.77 4.63
N VAL A 93 -4.42 5.94 3.79
CA VAL A 93 -4.08 5.80 2.36
C VAL A 93 -4.30 7.12 1.62
N TRP A 94 -5.44 7.78 1.86
CA TRP A 94 -5.78 9.04 1.23
C TRP A 94 -4.76 10.14 1.56
N ASN A 95 -4.36 10.24 2.83
CA ASN A 95 -3.35 11.21 3.26
C ASN A 95 -1.98 10.91 2.64
N ALA A 96 -1.60 9.64 2.50
CA ALA A 96 -0.35 9.25 1.85
C ALA A 96 -0.29 9.67 0.38
N VAL A 97 -1.41 9.56 -0.35
CA VAL A 97 -1.51 10.01 -1.75
C VAL A 97 -1.48 11.53 -1.86
N ARG A 98 -2.18 12.25 -0.98
CA ARG A 98 -2.12 13.72 -0.95
C ARG A 98 -0.71 14.23 -0.67
N ALA A 99 -0.01 13.62 0.28
CA ALA A 99 1.36 13.99 0.64
C ALA A 99 2.38 13.76 -0.50
N SER A 100 2.03 13.02 -1.55
CA SER A 100 2.87 12.81 -2.73
C SER A 100 2.58 13.74 -3.89
N GLY A 101 1.70 14.73 -3.73
CA GLY A 101 1.35 15.66 -4.80
C GLY A 101 0.43 15.07 -5.88
N ARG A 102 -0.01 13.81 -5.71
CA ARG A 102 -0.94 13.12 -6.63
C ARG A 102 -2.40 13.32 -6.20
N SER A 103 -2.76 14.54 -5.77
CA SER A 103 -4.06 14.84 -5.14
C SER A 103 -5.28 14.64 -6.05
N GLY A 104 -5.07 14.49 -7.36
CA GLY A 104 -6.11 14.19 -8.35
C GLY A 104 -6.24 12.70 -8.73
N GLU A 105 -5.33 11.83 -8.28
CA GLU A 105 -5.41 10.39 -8.53
C GLU A 105 -6.20 9.70 -7.42
N MET A 106 -7.16 8.85 -7.80
CA MET A 106 -7.91 8.05 -6.83
C MET A 106 -6.99 6.94 -6.27
N PRO A 107 -6.87 6.80 -4.93
CA PRO A 107 -6.00 5.78 -4.36
C PRO A 107 -6.55 4.37 -4.58
N ASP A 108 -5.67 3.42 -4.86
CA ASP A 108 -5.95 2.00 -4.69
C ASP A 108 -5.85 1.67 -3.20
N PHE A 109 -6.96 1.23 -2.59
CA PHE A 109 -7.02 0.95 -1.15
C PHE A 109 -6.68 -0.51 -0.81
N GLU A 110 -6.70 -1.42 -1.78
CA GLU A 110 -6.49 -2.86 -1.59
C GLU A 110 -5.07 -3.31 -1.90
N ALA A 111 -4.42 -2.71 -2.90
CA ALA A 111 -3.14 -3.19 -3.38
C ALA A 111 -1.97 -2.55 -2.63
N ARG A 112 -1.11 -3.38 -2.04
CA ARG A 112 0.29 -2.97 -1.84
C ARG A 112 0.85 -2.73 -3.23
N GLN A 113 1.37 -1.55 -3.45
CA GLN A 113 1.89 -1.17 -4.75
C GLN A 113 3.34 -1.59 -4.86
N THR A 114 3.78 -1.73 -6.11
CA THR A 114 5.18 -1.83 -6.48
C THR A 114 5.47 -0.63 -7.35
N LEU A 115 6.56 0.09 -7.05
CA LEU A 115 7.05 1.11 -7.97
C LEU A 115 7.86 0.40 -9.05
N GLU A 116 7.62 0.72 -10.32
CA GLU A 116 8.53 0.39 -11.42
C GLU A 116 8.65 1.62 -12.33
N ILE A 117 9.82 2.26 -12.31
CA ILE A 117 10.07 3.48 -13.09
C ILE A 117 11.44 3.42 -13.76
N ASN A 118 11.56 4.09 -14.91
CA ASN A 118 12.84 4.32 -15.57
C ASN A 118 13.34 5.72 -15.22
N VAL A 119 14.58 5.80 -14.76
CA VAL A 119 15.22 7.05 -14.32
C VAL A 119 16.43 7.32 -15.22
N GLY A 120 16.58 8.56 -15.68
CA GLY A 120 17.72 9.01 -16.49
C GLY A 120 19.01 9.21 -15.68
N LYS A 121 19.33 8.24 -14.81
CA LYS A 121 20.50 8.24 -13.94
C LYS A 121 21.17 6.88 -13.98
N THR A 122 22.48 6.86 -13.74
CA THR A 122 23.22 5.61 -13.56
C THR A 122 22.87 4.95 -12.22
N PRO A 123 23.04 3.62 -12.07
CA PRO A 123 22.78 2.95 -10.81
C PRO A 123 23.56 3.56 -9.66
N THR A 124 24.85 3.89 -9.88
CA THR A 124 25.72 4.53 -8.89
C THR A 124 25.14 5.85 -8.35
N GLN A 125 24.64 6.71 -9.23
CA GLN A 125 24.02 7.98 -8.83
C GLN A 125 22.75 7.74 -8.00
N ILE A 126 21.93 6.76 -8.39
CA ILE A 126 20.71 6.40 -7.67
C ILE A 126 21.06 5.87 -6.27
N PHE A 127 22.09 5.02 -6.16
CA PHE A 127 22.55 4.49 -4.86
C PHE A 127 23.05 5.59 -3.93
N GLU A 128 23.81 6.55 -4.45
CA GLU A 128 24.30 7.68 -3.65
C GLU A 128 23.16 8.58 -3.17
N GLN A 129 22.19 8.89 -4.05
CA GLN A 129 21.01 9.66 -3.68
C GLN A 129 20.18 8.96 -2.60
N LEU A 130 19.91 7.66 -2.77
CA LEU A 130 19.17 6.86 -1.79
C LEU A 130 19.90 6.81 -0.46
N ARG A 131 21.21 6.56 -0.46
CA ARG A 131 22.01 6.53 0.78
C ARG A 131 21.91 7.86 1.53
N ASN A 132 22.12 8.98 0.83
CA ASN A 132 22.15 10.30 1.46
C ASN A 132 20.76 10.72 1.97
N ALA A 133 19.70 10.41 1.24
CA ALA A 133 18.34 10.78 1.62
C ALA A 133 17.73 9.87 2.71
N LEU A 134 18.09 8.59 2.75
CA LEU A 134 17.54 7.64 3.72
C LEU A 134 18.24 7.71 5.09
N GLN A 135 19.52 8.11 5.14
CA GLN A 135 20.29 8.25 6.39
C GLN A 135 19.60 9.15 7.45
N PRO A 136 19.13 10.38 7.15
CA PRO A 136 18.46 11.22 8.14
C PRO A 136 17.10 10.65 8.60
N LEU A 137 16.49 9.77 7.82
CA LEU A 137 15.21 9.13 8.14
C LEU A 137 15.35 7.93 9.09
N LYS A 138 16.58 7.60 9.51
CA LYS A 138 16.91 6.46 10.38
C LYS A 138 16.37 5.13 9.86
N TRP A 139 16.38 4.94 8.53
CA TRP A 139 16.10 3.63 7.95
C TRP A 139 17.32 2.73 8.19
N GLN A 140 17.10 1.57 8.78
CA GLN A 140 18.16 0.61 9.07
C GLN A 140 18.50 -0.17 7.79
N LEU A 141 19.74 -0.07 7.32
CA LEU A 141 20.19 -0.83 6.16
C LEU A 141 20.36 -2.31 6.55
N LEU A 142 19.59 -3.20 5.93
CA LEU A 142 19.67 -4.64 6.15
C LEU A 142 20.60 -5.32 5.14
N ALA A 143 20.57 -4.88 3.88
CA ALA A 143 21.46 -5.38 2.84
C ALA A 143 21.75 -4.27 1.82
N PHE A 144 22.97 -4.29 1.29
CA PHE A 144 23.38 -3.40 0.21
C PHE A 144 24.36 -4.14 -0.68
N ASP A 145 23.90 -4.50 -1.86
CA ASP A 145 24.68 -5.22 -2.85
C ASP A 145 24.78 -4.38 -4.13
N LYS A 146 25.98 -3.83 -4.35
CA LYS A 146 26.29 -3.04 -5.55
C LYS A 146 26.35 -3.90 -6.81
N ALA A 147 26.67 -5.19 -6.70
CA ALA A 147 26.81 -6.09 -7.83
C ALA A 147 25.43 -6.51 -8.37
N THR A 148 24.48 -6.79 -7.49
CA THR A 148 23.09 -7.12 -7.87
C THR A 148 22.18 -5.90 -7.97
N GLY A 149 22.68 -4.73 -7.59
CA GLY A 149 21.93 -3.48 -7.59
C GLY A 149 20.80 -3.45 -6.56
N LEU A 150 20.96 -4.12 -5.41
CA LEU A 150 19.91 -4.31 -4.42
C LEU A 150 20.19 -3.50 -3.15
N ILE A 151 19.18 -2.77 -2.66
CA ILE A 151 19.15 -2.17 -1.33
C ILE A 151 17.97 -2.76 -0.58
N LYS A 152 18.20 -3.24 0.64
CA LYS A 152 17.15 -3.66 1.55
C LYS A 152 17.27 -2.85 2.83
N CYS A 153 16.19 -2.15 3.17
CA CYS A 153 16.12 -1.28 4.35
C CYS A 153 14.93 -1.65 5.21
N GLU A 154 15.05 -1.42 6.51
CA GLU A 154 13.95 -1.44 7.46
C GLU A 154 13.56 -0.01 7.82
N THR A 155 12.27 0.31 7.77
CA THR A 155 11.81 1.64 8.14
C THR A 155 11.72 1.80 9.65
N SER A 156 12.07 3.00 10.13
CA SER A 156 11.93 3.35 11.55
C SER A 156 10.48 3.17 12.03
N PRO A 157 10.27 2.73 13.29
CA PRO A 157 8.95 2.60 13.90
C PRO A 157 8.09 3.86 13.73
N MET A 158 8.67 5.06 13.87
CA MET A 158 7.94 6.33 13.74
C MET A 158 7.38 6.63 12.34
N MET A 159 7.99 6.12 11.26
CA MET A 159 7.62 6.50 9.88
C MET A 159 6.66 5.50 9.23
N SER A 160 6.87 4.20 9.46
CA SER A 160 6.04 3.15 8.86
C SER A 160 5.82 1.93 9.76
N ASN A 161 6.13 2.00 11.07
CA ASN A 161 5.96 0.89 12.01
C ASN A 161 6.59 -0.41 11.47
N GLY A 162 7.85 -0.36 11.05
CA GLY A 162 8.63 -1.53 10.68
C GLY A 162 8.17 -2.20 9.38
N GLU A 163 8.54 -1.60 8.24
CA GLU A 163 8.46 -2.25 6.93
C GLU A 163 9.85 -2.55 6.39
N THR A 164 9.98 -3.69 5.73
CA THR A 164 11.11 -4.00 4.88
C THR A 164 10.86 -3.41 3.49
N VAL A 165 11.69 -2.46 3.10
CA VAL A 165 11.69 -1.84 1.76
C VAL A 165 12.85 -2.41 0.97
N THR A 166 12.52 -3.08 -0.13
CA THR A 166 13.48 -3.61 -1.10
C THR A 166 13.48 -2.73 -2.34
N ILE A 167 14.64 -2.20 -2.69
CA ILE A 167 14.88 -1.35 -3.86
C ILE A 167 15.86 -2.08 -4.76
N SER A 168 15.46 -2.41 -5.98
CA SER A 168 16.34 -2.96 -7.00
C SER A 168 16.56 -1.94 -8.11
N VAL A 169 17.82 -1.76 -8.50
CA VAL A 169 18.24 -0.81 -9.54
C VAL A 169 18.99 -1.59 -10.62
N GLU A 170 18.40 -1.65 -11.80
CA GLU A 170 18.92 -2.40 -12.95
C GLU A 170 19.35 -1.41 -14.05
N PRO A 171 20.55 -1.54 -14.63
CA PRO A 171 20.94 -0.73 -15.78
C PRO A 171 20.14 -1.15 -17.01
N VAL A 172 19.57 -0.17 -17.74
CA VAL A 172 18.81 -0.41 -18.99
C VAL A 172 19.56 0.14 -20.20
N ALA A 173 20.20 1.31 -20.04
CA ALA A 173 21.02 1.95 -21.05
C ALA A 173 22.14 2.77 -20.39
N GLU A 174 23.05 3.32 -21.19
CA GLU A 174 24.31 3.94 -20.74
C GLU A 174 24.15 5.06 -19.68
N LYS A 175 22.95 5.65 -19.55
CA LYS A 175 22.59 6.65 -18.52
C LYS A 175 21.17 6.47 -18.00
N GLN A 176 20.65 5.26 -18.06
CA GLN A 176 19.26 4.97 -17.66
C GLN A 176 19.22 3.70 -16.83
N SER A 177 18.46 3.77 -15.73
CA SER A 177 18.25 2.64 -14.84
C SER A 177 16.77 2.41 -14.61
N LYS A 178 16.36 1.15 -14.51
CA LYS A 178 15.05 0.75 -14.01
C LYS A 178 15.15 0.63 -12.50
N VAL A 179 14.27 1.32 -11.78
CA VAL A 179 14.14 1.24 -10.33
C VAL A 179 12.84 0.51 -10.02
N ARG A 180 12.94 -0.56 -9.23
CA ARG A 180 11.79 -1.28 -8.69
C ARG A 180 11.81 -1.23 -7.18
N VAL A 181 10.66 -0.93 -6.56
CA VAL A 181 10.53 -0.80 -5.11
C VAL A 181 9.36 -1.61 -4.60
N VAL A 182 9.64 -2.47 -3.62
CA VAL A 182 8.66 -3.29 -2.91
C VAL A 182 8.74 -2.95 -1.43
N SER A 183 7.61 -2.64 -0.81
CA SER A 183 7.51 -2.37 0.64
C SER A 183 6.61 -3.39 1.29
N GLU A 184 7.15 -4.16 2.22
CA GLU A 184 6.49 -5.29 2.89
C GLU A 184 6.56 -5.14 4.42
N PRO A 185 5.53 -5.57 5.15
CA PRO A 185 5.54 -5.52 6.61
C PRO A 185 6.58 -6.49 7.18
N ILE A 186 7.28 -6.11 8.25
CA ILE A 186 8.18 -7.02 8.96
C ILE A 186 7.35 -8.20 9.50
N HIS A 187 7.83 -9.43 9.29
CA HIS A 187 7.17 -10.69 9.65
C HIS A 187 7.06 -10.95 11.17
N LEU A 188 6.88 -9.92 11.99
CA LEU A 188 6.98 -10.01 13.44
C LEU A 188 5.88 -10.87 14.06
N ILE A 189 4.78 -11.12 13.35
CA ILE A 189 3.85 -12.21 13.67
C ILE A 189 3.34 -12.78 12.35
N ASN A 190 3.51 -14.09 12.16
CA ASN A 190 2.95 -14.85 11.04
C ASN A 190 1.42 -15.01 11.22
N LEU A 191 0.70 -13.88 11.34
CA LEU A 191 -0.75 -13.76 11.21
C LEU A 191 -1.19 -13.91 9.74
N ALA A 192 -0.35 -14.54 8.91
CA ALA A 192 -0.65 -14.92 7.54
C ALA A 192 -1.95 -15.73 7.44
N PHE A 193 -2.33 -16.45 8.51
CA PHE A 193 -3.61 -17.14 8.62
C PHE A 193 -4.84 -16.22 8.43
N PHE A 194 -4.72 -14.90 8.68
CA PHE A 194 -5.84 -13.96 8.58
C PHE A 194 -5.64 -12.82 7.58
N ASN A 195 -4.57 -12.82 6.77
CA ASN A 195 -4.32 -11.80 5.74
C ASN A 195 -4.39 -10.33 6.25
N LEU A 196 -4.01 -10.10 7.51
CA LEU A 196 -3.95 -8.77 8.14
C LEU A 196 -3.00 -7.78 7.45
N TYR A 197 -2.14 -8.27 6.55
CA TYR A 197 -1.31 -7.46 5.66
C TYR A 197 -2.11 -6.51 4.75
N ALA A 198 -3.44 -6.64 4.70
CA ALA A 198 -4.34 -5.76 3.97
C ALA A 198 -4.49 -4.36 4.58
N LEU A 199 -4.27 -4.18 5.91
CA LEU A 199 -4.34 -2.87 6.55
C LEU A 199 -2.97 -2.18 6.54
N ASP A 200 -2.65 -1.60 5.39
CA ASP A 200 -1.39 -0.89 5.15
C ASP A 200 -1.38 0.55 5.71
N PHE A 201 -2.54 1.17 5.99
CA PHE A 201 -2.65 2.58 6.44
C PHE A 201 -1.81 3.57 5.60
N GLY A 202 -1.59 3.24 4.32
CA GLY A 202 -0.75 4.00 3.39
C GLY A 202 0.76 3.91 3.63
N LYS A 203 1.27 2.97 4.43
CA LYS A 203 2.70 2.79 4.70
C LYS A 203 3.48 2.43 3.44
N ASN A 204 3.03 1.42 2.69
CA ASN A 204 3.61 1.03 1.40
C ASN A 204 3.64 2.23 0.45
N ARG A 205 2.53 2.95 0.33
CA ARG A 205 2.41 4.15 -0.53
C ARG A 205 3.37 5.26 -0.09
N ARG A 206 3.49 5.54 1.21
CA ARG A 206 4.46 6.54 1.74
C ARG A 206 5.89 6.17 1.40
N ASN A 207 6.28 4.92 1.61
CA ASN A 207 7.64 4.44 1.34
C ASN A 207 7.97 4.50 -0.17
N ILE A 208 7.04 4.06 -1.02
CA ILE A 208 7.18 4.14 -2.48
C ILE A 208 7.30 5.58 -2.95
N ASN A 209 6.39 6.46 -2.52
CA ASN A 209 6.38 7.87 -2.93
C ASN A 209 7.61 8.63 -2.44
N LEU A 210 8.19 8.21 -1.32
CA LEU A 210 9.46 8.75 -0.83
C LEU A 210 10.61 8.32 -1.74
N VAL A 211 10.71 7.02 -2.04
CA VAL A 211 11.77 6.51 -2.91
C VAL A 211 11.66 7.11 -4.31
N GLU A 212 10.45 7.16 -4.88
CA GLU A 212 10.18 7.83 -6.16
C GLU A 212 10.67 9.28 -6.17
N ARG A 213 10.39 10.03 -5.10
CA ARG A 213 10.87 11.42 -4.98
C ARG A 213 12.39 11.51 -4.91
N ILE A 214 13.04 10.62 -4.17
CA ILE A 214 14.51 10.63 -4.04
C ILE A 214 15.17 10.33 -5.39
N VAL A 215 14.69 9.32 -6.12
CA VAL A 215 15.34 8.92 -7.38
C VAL A 215 15.03 9.87 -8.53
N ASN A 216 13.93 10.65 -8.45
CA ASN A 216 13.60 11.67 -9.44
C ASN A 216 14.15 13.06 -9.13
N ALA A 217 14.67 13.32 -7.92
CA ALA A 217 15.28 14.60 -7.52
C ALA A 217 16.65 14.82 -8.17
#